data_AF-A0A7J4HGT1-F1
#
_entry.id   AF-A0A7J4HGT1-F1
#
_cell.length_a   1.000
_cell.length_b   1.000
_cell.length_c   1.000
_cell.angle_alpha   90.00
_cell.angle_beta   90.00
_cell.angle_gamma   90.00
#
_symmetry.space_group_name_H-M   'P 1'
#
loop_
_entity.id
_entity.type
_entity.pdbx_description
1 polymer ?
#
loop_
_entity_poly.entity_id
_entity_poly.type
_entity_poly.pdbx_seq_one_letter_code
_entity_poly.pdbx_strand_id
1 'polypeptide(L)'
;MPLQEWNDFCIYWRESMIDPVTDLSRPAGGSEHLVDGVRGVDYSAQLIPWCKGNSVSVDQNTLQLYRTLMSILFENYRIRWRWVDARPKVNEIDSRAGLTADDITRMYGKHATNRTRYHGAGEPTRNWTNAEFLFIYLLQGRHIRLYSSHNKINSEEQRIIQDIEMGKHGEPGWMPNGICAQLGRTSDSGGHIRLDGNYGWETYIRDHYGAPSGIDGVIAGSLQSGVDSSLKRTMEYPLHIVLSETLARAHGHGGQGNEWGKNQSRIRREIADMAIGGDGDRIPLDDYYLIFAKHSAAHMADSSFHRSVSDKSAAKYELEEVVGSNPRRWNVLLEPEFVRWRELRRERER
;
A
#
# COMPACT_ATOMS: atom_id res chain seq x y z
N MET A 1 4.13 -1.75 -15.67
CA MET A 1 4.68 -0.68 -14.79
C MET A 1 4.34 -0.87 -13.30
N PRO A 2 3.08 -1.13 -12.91
CA PRO A 2 2.70 -1.24 -11.48
C PRO A 2 3.26 -2.47 -10.75
N LEU A 3 3.53 -3.57 -11.46
CA LEU A 3 4.15 -4.76 -10.87
C LEU A 3 5.57 -4.48 -10.34
N GLN A 4 6.33 -3.64 -11.05
CA GLN A 4 7.63 -3.17 -10.55
C GLN A 4 7.47 -2.30 -9.31
N GLU A 5 6.44 -1.43 -9.29
CA GLU A 5 6.17 -0.56 -8.14
C GLU A 5 5.80 -1.38 -6.89
N TRP A 6 5.10 -2.51 -7.08
CA TRP A 6 4.86 -3.50 -6.01
C TRP A 6 6.16 -4.20 -5.57
N ASN A 7 7.00 -4.66 -6.51
CA ASN A 7 8.31 -5.26 -6.15
C ASN A 7 9.17 -4.30 -5.34
N ASP A 8 9.23 -3.03 -5.77
CA ASP A 8 9.94 -1.96 -5.08
C ASP A 8 9.37 -1.78 -3.66
N PHE A 9 8.04 -1.81 -3.49
CA PHE A 9 7.42 -1.75 -2.18
C PHE A 9 7.86 -2.90 -1.28
N CYS A 10 7.81 -4.15 -1.75
CA CYS A 10 8.18 -5.31 -0.92
C CYS A 10 9.63 -5.22 -0.44
N ILE A 11 10.53 -4.68 -1.26
CA ILE A 11 11.94 -4.50 -0.93
C ILE A 11 12.11 -3.36 0.08
N TYR A 12 11.56 -2.18 -0.22
CA TYR A 12 11.62 -1.04 0.70
C TYR A 12 10.96 -1.34 2.04
N TRP A 13 9.85 -2.07 2.02
CA TRP A 13 9.18 -2.53 3.23
C TRP A 13 10.10 -3.43 4.05
N ARG A 14 10.73 -4.44 3.44
CA ARG A 14 11.64 -5.33 4.16
C ARG A 14 12.84 -4.58 4.74
N GLU A 15 13.50 -3.77 3.92
CA GLU A 15 14.70 -3.00 4.32
C GLU A 15 14.39 -1.98 5.42
N SER A 16 13.22 -1.37 5.36
CA SER A 16 12.78 -0.39 6.36
C SER A 16 12.25 -1.03 7.63
N MET A 17 11.47 -2.11 7.54
CA MET A 17 10.71 -2.66 8.67
C MET A 17 11.45 -3.75 9.43
N ILE A 18 12.32 -4.50 8.76
CA ILE A 18 12.98 -5.66 9.34
C ILE A 18 14.43 -5.29 9.63
N ASP A 19 14.86 -5.54 10.85
CA ASP A 19 16.24 -5.37 11.22
C ASP A 19 17.10 -6.46 10.54
N PRO A 20 18.14 -6.08 9.76
CA PRO A 20 18.88 -7.04 8.96
C PRO A 20 19.78 -7.98 9.79
N VAL A 21 20.00 -7.66 11.08
CA VAL A 21 20.85 -8.47 11.97
C VAL A 21 20.02 -9.53 12.68
N THR A 22 18.83 -9.15 13.15
CA THR A 22 17.95 -10.01 13.95
C THR A 22 16.85 -10.69 13.14
N ASP A 23 16.57 -10.21 11.92
CA ASP A 23 15.42 -10.59 11.08
C ASP A 23 14.06 -10.39 11.79
N LEU A 24 14.03 -9.50 12.81
CA LEU A 24 12.84 -9.12 13.56
C LEU A 24 12.32 -7.76 13.09
N SER A 25 11.03 -7.51 13.31
CA SER A 25 10.44 -6.17 13.12
C SER A 25 11.17 -5.14 13.98
N ARG A 26 11.49 -3.98 13.39
CA ARG A 26 11.99 -2.81 14.11
C ARG A 26 10.91 -2.27 15.07
N PRO A 27 11.31 -1.65 16.19
CA PRO A 27 10.36 -1.07 17.14
C PRO A 27 9.63 0.14 16.54
N ALA A 28 8.41 0.39 17.01
CA ALA A 28 7.66 1.60 16.70
C ALA A 28 8.26 2.82 17.43
N GLY A 29 8.02 4.02 16.91
CA GLY A 29 8.53 5.29 17.46
C GLY A 29 9.44 6.07 16.51
N GLY A 30 9.69 5.55 15.31
CA GLY A 30 10.48 6.21 14.27
C GLY A 30 11.99 6.07 14.42
N SER A 31 12.73 6.66 13.49
CA SER A 31 14.19 6.52 13.35
C SER A 31 15.00 7.12 14.51
N GLU A 32 14.38 7.94 15.35
CA GLU A 32 15.00 8.49 16.56
C GLU A 32 14.80 7.59 17.78
N HIS A 33 13.87 6.63 17.72
CA HIS A 33 13.59 5.73 18.83
C HIS A 33 14.55 4.53 18.82
N LEU A 34 15.06 4.16 20.00
CA LEU A 34 16.00 3.06 20.19
C LEU A 34 15.48 2.13 21.29
N VAL A 35 15.32 0.85 20.97
CA VAL A 35 14.93 -0.21 21.92
C VAL A 35 15.97 -1.31 21.84
N ASP A 36 16.64 -1.60 22.95
CA ASP A 36 17.66 -2.66 23.05
C ASP A 36 18.74 -2.60 21.95
N GLY A 37 19.13 -1.39 21.56
CA GLY A 37 20.13 -1.16 20.50
C GLY A 37 19.58 -1.24 19.07
N VAL A 38 18.31 -1.60 18.88
CA VAL A 38 17.63 -1.60 17.58
C VAL A 38 16.92 -0.27 17.38
N ARG A 39 17.25 0.41 16.28
CA ARG A 39 16.63 1.68 15.89
C ARG A 39 15.29 1.42 15.21
N GLY A 40 14.29 2.24 15.53
CA GLY A 40 12.99 2.25 14.88
C GLY A 40 13.07 2.60 13.38
N VAL A 41 11.92 2.58 12.72
CA VAL A 41 11.83 2.67 11.25
C VAL A 41 12.15 4.08 10.75
N ASP A 42 13.05 4.19 9.77
CA ASP A 42 13.22 5.40 8.97
C ASP A 42 12.37 5.35 7.71
N TYR A 43 11.18 5.96 7.80
CA TYR A 43 10.27 6.04 6.67
C TYR A 43 10.72 7.02 5.58
N SER A 44 11.58 7.98 5.91
CA SER A 44 11.93 9.10 5.01
C SER A 44 12.83 8.65 3.85
N ALA A 45 13.65 7.62 4.07
CA ALA A 45 14.61 7.15 3.08
C ALA A 45 13.96 6.47 1.87
N GLN A 46 12.89 5.69 2.08
CA GLN A 46 12.33 4.81 1.04
C GLN A 46 10.80 4.79 0.99
N LEU A 47 10.12 4.57 2.12
CA LEU A 47 8.68 4.32 2.13
C LEU A 47 7.82 5.57 1.90
N ILE A 48 8.19 6.73 2.46
CA ILE A 48 7.52 8.00 2.17
C ILE A 48 7.72 8.39 0.70
N PRO A 49 8.95 8.41 0.16
CA PRO A 49 9.17 8.61 -1.27
C PRO A 49 8.32 7.66 -2.13
N TRP A 50 8.33 6.36 -1.82
CA TRP A 50 7.51 5.38 -2.53
C TRP A 50 6.01 5.72 -2.48
N CYS A 51 5.50 6.11 -1.31
CA CYS A 51 4.11 6.52 -1.12
C CYS A 51 3.75 7.72 -2.00
N LYS A 52 4.57 8.77 -1.92
CA LYS A 52 4.39 10.01 -2.68
C LYS A 52 4.43 9.75 -4.17
N GLY A 53 5.44 9.03 -4.64
CA GLY A 53 5.63 8.71 -6.05
C GLY A 53 4.50 7.90 -6.68
N ASN A 54 4.00 6.89 -5.96
CA ASN A 54 3.04 5.92 -6.47
C ASN A 54 1.57 6.26 -6.17
N SER A 55 1.30 7.31 -5.38
CA SER A 55 -0.05 7.84 -5.22
C SER A 55 -0.54 8.46 -6.52
N VAL A 56 -1.46 7.78 -7.22
CA VAL A 56 -2.02 8.21 -8.52
C VAL A 56 -3.54 8.26 -8.47
N SER A 57 -4.12 9.25 -9.15
CA SER A 57 -5.57 9.45 -9.17
C SER A 57 -6.18 8.55 -10.24
N VAL A 58 -6.74 7.40 -9.87
CA VAL A 58 -7.43 6.51 -10.84
C VAL A 58 -8.91 6.34 -10.51
N ASP A 59 -9.65 5.74 -11.45
CA ASP A 59 -11.09 5.51 -11.35
C ASP A 59 -11.48 4.84 -10.02
N GLN A 60 -12.36 5.52 -9.27
CA GLN A 60 -12.68 5.15 -7.90
C GLN A 60 -13.42 3.81 -7.82
N ASN A 61 -14.28 3.51 -8.80
CA ASN A 61 -15.08 2.28 -8.82
C ASN A 61 -14.19 1.04 -8.85
N THR A 62 -13.08 1.13 -9.58
CA THR A 62 -12.17 0.00 -9.74
C THR A 62 -11.23 -0.19 -8.55
N LEU A 63 -10.82 0.91 -7.92
CA LEU A 63 -10.02 0.87 -6.69
C LEU A 63 -10.82 0.42 -5.47
N GLN A 64 -12.14 0.65 -5.47
CA GLN A 64 -12.97 0.54 -4.28
C GLN A 64 -12.82 -0.82 -3.61
N LEU A 65 -12.81 -1.91 -4.38
CA LEU A 65 -12.68 -3.26 -3.83
C LEU A 65 -11.33 -3.44 -3.11
N TYR A 66 -10.22 -3.10 -3.77
CA TYR A 66 -8.87 -3.25 -3.23
C TYR A 66 -8.66 -2.40 -1.97
N ARG A 67 -9.07 -1.13 -2.03
CA ARG A 67 -9.01 -0.21 -0.89
C ARG A 67 -9.85 -0.72 0.27
N THR A 68 -11.09 -1.15 0.01
CA THR A 68 -12.00 -1.62 1.06
C THR A 68 -11.45 -2.87 1.75
N LEU A 69 -10.97 -3.85 0.98
CA LEU A 69 -10.35 -5.07 1.54
C LEU A 69 -9.13 -4.72 2.39
N MET A 70 -8.21 -3.90 1.89
CA MET A 70 -7.02 -3.50 2.64
C MET A 70 -7.37 -2.68 3.89
N SER A 71 -8.30 -1.72 3.79
CA SER A 71 -8.75 -0.91 4.92
C SER A 71 -9.37 -1.75 6.02
N ILE A 72 -10.23 -2.72 5.68
CA ILE A 72 -10.87 -3.57 6.70
C ILE A 72 -9.84 -4.51 7.33
N LEU A 73 -8.98 -5.13 6.52
CA LEU A 73 -7.91 -5.98 7.03
C LEU A 73 -7.02 -5.22 8.02
N PHE A 74 -6.67 -3.98 7.67
CA PHE A 74 -5.87 -3.08 8.48
C PHE A 74 -6.60 -2.66 9.76
N GLU A 75 -7.85 -2.23 9.64
CA GLU A 75 -8.66 -1.74 10.76
C GLU A 75 -8.97 -2.84 11.77
N ASN A 76 -9.33 -4.03 11.30
CA ASN A 76 -9.55 -5.21 12.14
C ASN A 76 -8.30 -5.54 12.96
N TYR A 77 -7.13 -5.51 12.32
CA TYR A 77 -5.86 -5.77 12.97
C TYR A 77 -5.49 -4.68 13.99
N ARG A 78 -5.70 -3.40 13.64
CA ARG A 78 -5.51 -2.25 14.54
C ARG A 78 -6.41 -2.33 15.78
N ILE A 79 -7.71 -2.58 15.60
CA ILE A 79 -8.67 -2.72 16.70
C ILE A 79 -8.21 -3.83 17.64
N ARG A 80 -7.73 -4.95 17.10
CA ARG A 80 -7.27 -6.06 17.94
C ARG A 80 -6.04 -5.66 18.76
N TRP A 81 -5.06 -5.01 18.16
CA TRP A 81 -3.89 -4.52 18.91
C TRP A 81 -4.26 -3.52 20.00
N ARG A 82 -5.20 -2.61 19.71
CA ARG A 82 -5.71 -1.70 20.73
C ARG A 82 -6.35 -2.43 21.91
N TRP A 83 -7.01 -3.57 21.68
CA TRP A 83 -7.57 -4.40 22.75
C TRP A 83 -6.51 -5.17 23.53
N VAL A 84 -5.48 -5.69 22.85
CA VAL A 84 -4.33 -6.35 23.48
C VAL A 84 -3.67 -5.36 24.44
N ASP A 85 -3.40 -4.14 23.98
CA ASP A 85 -2.85 -3.08 24.83
C ASP A 85 -3.79 -2.77 26.02
N ALA A 86 -5.11 -2.81 25.84
CA ALA A 86 -6.12 -2.49 26.88
C ALA A 86 -6.39 -3.58 27.89
N ARG A 87 -6.10 -4.83 27.52
CA ARG A 87 -6.44 -5.98 28.34
C ARG A 87 -5.27 -6.95 28.26
N PRO A 88 -4.30 -6.87 29.18
CA PRO A 88 -3.15 -7.78 29.25
C PRO A 88 -3.51 -9.27 29.44
N LYS A 89 -4.80 -9.59 29.66
CA LYS A 89 -5.30 -10.97 29.70
C LYS A 89 -5.75 -11.49 28.32
N VAL A 90 -5.86 -10.61 27.32
CA VAL A 90 -6.19 -10.93 25.93
C VAL A 90 -4.89 -10.80 25.13
N ASN A 91 -4.02 -11.80 25.23
CA ASN A 91 -2.71 -11.77 24.55
C ASN A 91 -2.77 -12.29 23.11
N GLU A 92 -3.90 -12.81 22.67
CA GLU A 92 -3.97 -13.49 21.39
C GLU A 92 -4.68 -12.64 20.35
N ILE A 93 -4.01 -12.43 19.22
CA ILE A 93 -4.63 -11.92 18.00
C ILE A 93 -5.37 -13.11 17.38
N ASP A 94 -6.70 -13.01 17.24
CA ASP A 94 -7.55 -14.08 16.72
C ASP A 94 -8.08 -13.76 15.31
N SER A 95 -9.07 -14.52 14.84
CA SER A 95 -9.68 -14.34 13.52
C SER A 95 -10.36 -12.99 13.32
N ARG A 96 -10.72 -12.28 14.40
CA ARG A 96 -11.33 -10.94 14.31
C ARG A 96 -10.35 -9.87 13.87
N ALA A 97 -9.06 -10.17 13.87
CA ALA A 97 -8.02 -9.31 13.33
C ALA A 97 -7.80 -9.48 11.81
N GLY A 98 -8.59 -10.35 11.16
CA GLY A 98 -8.43 -10.73 9.77
C GLY A 98 -9.70 -10.55 8.94
N LEU A 99 -9.74 -11.23 7.80
CA LEU A 99 -10.89 -11.34 6.91
C LEU A 99 -11.27 -12.81 6.69
N THR A 100 -12.53 -13.14 6.92
CA THR A 100 -13.11 -14.47 6.66
C THR A 100 -13.79 -14.54 5.29
N ALA A 101 -14.14 -15.75 4.83
CA ALA A 101 -14.99 -15.91 3.64
C ALA A 101 -16.37 -15.24 3.81
N ASP A 102 -16.92 -15.23 5.02
CA ASP A 102 -18.19 -14.58 5.33
C ASP A 102 -18.10 -13.06 5.25
N ASP A 103 -16.98 -12.46 5.67
CA ASP A 103 -16.77 -11.02 5.54
C ASP A 103 -16.71 -10.62 4.06
N ILE A 104 -15.98 -11.38 3.24
CA ILE A 104 -15.92 -11.16 1.78
C ILE A 104 -17.30 -11.33 1.14
N THR A 105 -18.05 -12.36 1.55
CA THR A 105 -19.42 -12.60 1.07
C THR A 105 -20.36 -11.45 1.44
N ARG A 106 -20.24 -10.92 2.66
CA ARG A 106 -21.05 -9.79 3.14
C ARG A 106 -20.77 -8.51 2.37
N MET A 107 -19.51 -8.29 1.99
CA MET A 107 -19.10 -7.11 1.23
C MET A 107 -19.49 -7.18 -0.25
N TYR A 108 -19.32 -8.33 -0.89
CA TYR A 108 -19.32 -8.42 -2.35
C TYR A 108 -20.27 -9.48 -2.93
N GLY A 109 -21.03 -10.17 -2.08
CA GLY A 109 -21.96 -11.21 -2.48
C GLY A 109 -21.28 -12.57 -2.67
N LYS A 110 -22.03 -13.49 -3.30
CA LYS A 110 -21.65 -14.90 -3.41
C LYS A 110 -20.35 -15.11 -4.19
N HIS A 111 -19.61 -16.15 -3.80
CA HIS A 111 -18.36 -16.54 -4.44
C HIS A 111 -18.54 -17.04 -5.87
N ALA A 112 -19.68 -17.66 -6.18
CA ALA A 112 -19.97 -18.24 -7.48
C ALA A 112 -21.15 -17.55 -8.19
N THR A 113 -21.07 -17.47 -9.51
CA THR A 113 -22.13 -17.00 -10.40
C THR A 113 -23.27 -18.02 -10.49
N ASN A 114 -24.49 -17.49 -10.58
CA ASN A 114 -25.61 -18.25 -11.14
C ASN A 114 -25.40 -18.38 -12.65
N ARG A 115 -25.97 -19.42 -13.28
CA ARG A 115 -25.93 -19.57 -14.74
C ARG A 115 -26.54 -18.32 -15.41
N THR A 116 -25.77 -17.68 -16.29
CA THR A 116 -26.24 -16.57 -17.13
C THR A 116 -25.91 -16.84 -18.60
N ARG A 117 -26.26 -15.92 -19.50
CA ARG A 117 -25.88 -16.00 -20.92
C ARG A 117 -24.36 -15.91 -21.13
N TYR A 118 -23.64 -15.27 -20.21
CA TYR A 118 -22.21 -14.97 -20.33
C TYR A 118 -21.32 -15.82 -19.40
N HIS A 119 -21.92 -16.47 -18.39
CA HIS A 119 -21.18 -17.23 -17.36
C HIS A 119 -21.87 -18.56 -17.04
N GLY A 120 -21.07 -19.62 -16.92
CA GLY A 120 -21.51 -20.91 -16.38
C GLY A 120 -21.98 -20.79 -14.92
N ALA A 121 -22.78 -21.76 -14.47
CA ALA A 121 -23.05 -21.90 -13.04
C ALA A 121 -21.77 -22.37 -12.33
N GLY A 122 -21.43 -21.74 -11.21
CA GLY A 122 -20.27 -22.14 -10.41
C GLY A 122 -18.97 -21.42 -10.77
N GLU A 123 -18.97 -20.50 -11.76
CA GLU A 123 -17.79 -19.69 -12.04
C GLU A 123 -17.55 -18.67 -10.92
N PRO A 124 -16.30 -18.39 -10.54
CA PRO A 124 -15.99 -17.34 -9.57
C PRO A 124 -16.48 -15.98 -10.05
N THR A 125 -17.10 -15.19 -9.16
CA THR A 125 -17.52 -13.84 -9.51
C THR A 125 -16.32 -12.90 -9.65
N ARG A 126 -16.46 -11.83 -10.44
CA ARG A 126 -15.39 -10.84 -10.66
C ARG A 126 -14.80 -10.28 -9.36
N ASN A 127 -15.64 -10.00 -8.37
CA ASN A 127 -15.18 -9.47 -7.08
C ASN A 127 -14.31 -10.48 -6.34
N TRP A 128 -14.68 -11.77 -6.37
CA TRP A 128 -13.90 -12.84 -5.75
C TRP A 128 -12.59 -13.10 -6.51
N THR A 129 -12.60 -13.02 -7.83
CA THR A 129 -11.37 -13.06 -8.65
C THR A 129 -10.43 -11.89 -8.32
N ASN A 130 -10.97 -10.68 -8.16
CA ASN A 130 -10.17 -9.50 -7.78
C ASN A 130 -9.61 -9.63 -6.36
N ALA A 131 -10.40 -10.16 -5.41
CA ALA A 131 -9.95 -10.42 -4.05
C ALA A 131 -8.83 -11.46 -4.01
N GLU A 132 -8.97 -12.56 -4.76
CA GLU A 132 -7.93 -13.58 -4.93
C GLU A 132 -6.62 -12.95 -5.44
N PHE A 133 -6.70 -12.11 -6.47
CA PHE A 133 -5.52 -11.42 -6.99
C PHE A 133 -4.82 -10.58 -5.92
N LEU A 134 -5.57 -9.75 -5.18
CA LEU A 134 -5.01 -8.98 -4.07
C LEU A 134 -4.29 -9.89 -3.07
N PHE A 135 -4.92 -10.98 -2.66
CA PHE A 135 -4.37 -11.89 -1.66
C PHE A 135 -3.15 -12.65 -2.15
N ILE A 136 -3.09 -13.03 -3.44
CA ILE A 136 -1.91 -13.65 -4.05
C ILE A 136 -0.69 -12.75 -3.87
N TYR A 137 -0.79 -11.48 -4.26
CA TYR A 137 0.34 -10.55 -4.18
C TYR A 137 0.73 -10.23 -2.73
N LEU A 138 -0.25 -10.07 -1.84
CA LEU A 138 0.04 -9.85 -0.43
C LEU A 138 0.69 -11.09 0.21
N LEU A 139 0.25 -12.30 -0.13
CA LEU A 139 0.81 -13.54 0.40
C LEU A 139 2.22 -13.78 -0.14
N GLN A 140 2.42 -13.58 -1.45
CA GLN A 140 3.72 -13.66 -2.11
C GLN A 140 4.72 -12.67 -1.50
N GLY A 141 4.26 -11.44 -1.21
CA GLY A 141 5.06 -10.41 -0.54
C GLY A 141 5.20 -10.60 0.97
N ARG A 142 4.69 -11.69 1.55
CA ARG A 142 4.65 -11.98 3.00
C ARG A 142 3.93 -10.92 3.85
N HIS A 143 3.04 -10.14 3.25
CA HIS A 143 2.25 -9.13 3.94
C HIS A 143 1.04 -9.71 4.67
N ILE A 144 0.56 -10.89 4.25
CA ILE A 144 -0.53 -11.61 4.92
C ILE A 144 -0.14 -13.06 5.18
N ARG A 145 -0.87 -13.70 6.09
CA ARG A 145 -0.83 -15.13 6.38
C ARG A 145 -2.22 -15.73 6.31
N LEU A 146 -2.29 -17.00 5.95
CA LEU A 146 -3.52 -17.77 5.86
C LEU A 146 -3.66 -18.66 7.10
N TYR A 147 -4.81 -18.60 7.75
CA TYR A 147 -5.11 -19.36 8.96
C TYR A 147 -6.27 -20.31 8.71
N SER A 148 -6.16 -21.55 9.21
CA SER A 148 -7.24 -22.55 9.15
C SER A 148 -8.21 -22.42 10.34
N SER A 149 -7.78 -21.79 11.42
CA SER A 149 -8.57 -21.45 12.60
C SER A 149 -7.95 -20.25 13.32
N HIS A 150 -8.51 -19.79 14.45
CA HIS A 150 -8.11 -18.55 15.13
C HIS A 150 -6.60 -18.27 15.19
N ASN A 151 -5.78 -19.26 15.58
CA ASN A 151 -4.32 -19.08 15.75
C ASN A 151 -3.48 -20.13 15.01
N LYS A 152 -4.09 -20.93 14.13
CA LYS A 152 -3.38 -22.01 13.42
C LYS A 152 -3.15 -21.61 11.97
N ILE A 153 -1.88 -21.49 11.58
CA ILE A 153 -1.48 -21.29 10.18
C ILE A 153 -2.03 -22.46 9.35
N ASN A 154 -2.59 -22.12 8.19
CA ASN A 154 -3.16 -23.08 7.27
C ASN A 154 -2.03 -23.92 6.64
N SER A 155 -2.15 -25.25 6.69
CA SER A 155 -1.16 -26.17 6.11
C SER A 155 -1.00 -26.01 4.59
N GLU A 156 -2.01 -25.46 3.93
CA GLU A 156 -2.03 -25.24 2.49
C GLU A 156 -1.28 -23.97 2.06
N GLU A 157 -0.89 -23.10 2.99
CA GLU A 157 -0.23 -21.83 2.69
C GLU A 157 1.03 -22.03 1.84
N GLN A 158 1.89 -22.99 2.23
CA GLN A 158 3.14 -23.26 1.51
C GLN A 158 2.90 -23.82 0.11
N ARG A 159 1.90 -24.69 -0.06
CA ARG A 159 1.50 -25.17 -1.38
C ARG A 159 1.03 -24.00 -2.25
N ILE A 160 0.18 -23.13 -1.71
CA ILE A 160 -0.35 -21.97 -2.45
C ILE A 160 0.79 -21.04 -2.87
N ILE A 161 1.75 -20.76 -1.99
CA ILE A 161 2.93 -19.95 -2.31
C ILE A 161 3.72 -20.59 -3.47
N GLN A 162 4.01 -21.89 -3.39
CA GLN A 162 4.72 -22.60 -4.46
C GLN A 162 3.96 -22.53 -5.79
N ASP A 163 2.65 -22.71 -5.77
CA ASP A 163 1.84 -22.61 -6.99
C ASP A 163 1.81 -21.19 -7.56
N ILE A 164 1.82 -20.15 -6.71
CA ILE A 164 1.96 -18.75 -7.12
C ILE A 164 3.31 -18.54 -7.81
N GLU A 165 4.40 -18.99 -7.19
CA GLU A 165 5.77 -18.88 -7.71
C GLU A 165 5.96 -19.63 -9.04
N MET A 166 5.27 -20.76 -9.22
CA MET A 166 5.23 -21.50 -10.48
C MET A 166 4.33 -20.86 -11.55
N GLY A 167 3.65 -19.75 -11.25
CA GLY A 167 2.78 -19.05 -12.20
C GLY A 167 1.41 -19.71 -12.44
N LYS A 168 1.05 -20.74 -11.65
CA LYS A 168 -0.21 -21.48 -11.84
C LYS A 168 -1.46 -20.64 -11.56
N HIS A 169 -1.30 -19.55 -10.84
CA HIS A 169 -2.40 -18.64 -10.50
C HIS A 169 -3.03 -17.94 -11.73
N GLY A 170 -2.35 -17.95 -12.88
CA GLY A 170 -2.90 -17.49 -14.16
C GLY A 170 -3.63 -18.57 -14.97
N GLU A 171 -3.61 -19.84 -14.55
CA GLU A 171 -4.16 -20.96 -15.31
C GLU A 171 -5.68 -21.12 -15.13
N PRO A 172 -6.41 -21.56 -16.17
CA PRO A 172 -7.81 -21.97 -16.02
C PRO A 172 -7.94 -23.06 -14.94
N GLY A 173 -8.70 -22.77 -13.88
CA GLY A 173 -8.89 -23.70 -12.76
C GLY A 173 -8.02 -23.44 -11.53
N TRP A 174 -7.27 -22.33 -11.47
CA TRP A 174 -6.59 -21.90 -10.23
C TRP A 174 -7.57 -21.68 -9.06
N MET A 175 -8.68 -20.97 -9.33
CA MET A 175 -9.57 -20.45 -8.29
C MET A 175 -10.03 -21.51 -7.27
N PRO A 176 -10.42 -22.74 -7.64
CA PRO A 176 -10.71 -23.83 -6.70
C PRO A 176 -9.57 -24.22 -5.74
N ASN A 177 -8.32 -23.90 -6.06
CA ASN A 177 -7.12 -24.27 -5.29
C ASN A 177 -6.43 -23.07 -4.61
N GLY A 178 -6.95 -21.86 -4.85
CA GLY A 178 -6.40 -20.60 -4.36
C GLY A 178 -6.80 -20.25 -2.92
N ILE A 179 -6.53 -19.01 -2.54
CA ILE A 179 -6.69 -18.49 -1.17
C ILE A 179 -8.18 -18.40 -0.81
N CYS A 180 -9.00 -17.81 -1.68
CA CYS A 180 -10.44 -17.66 -1.49
C CYS A 180 -11.15 -19.01 -1.34
N ALA A 181 -10.74 -20.03 -2.09
CA ALA A 181 -11.29 -21.38 -1.94
C ALA A 181 -10.90 -21.99 -0.60
N GLN A 182 -9.66 -21.78 -0.12
CA GLN A 182 -9.26 -22.22 1.21
C GLN A 182 -10.02 -21.53 2.33
N LEU A 183 -10.30 -20.23 2.19
CA LEU A 183 -11.17 -19.51 3.14
C LEU A 183 -12.56 -20.12 3.19
N GLY A 184 -13.13 -20.51 2.04
CA GLY A 184 -14.41 -21.21 1.99
C GLY A 184 -14.37 -22.60 2.64
N ARG A 185 -13.31 -23.39 2.42
CA ARG A 185 -13.15 -24.73 3.01
C ARG A 185 -12.97 -24.72 4.52
N THR A 186 -12.42 -23.63 5.06
CA THR A 186 -12.09 -23.49 6.49
C THR A 186 -13.03 -22.53 7.20
N SER A 187 -14.14 -22.11 6.58
CA SER A 187 -15.10 -21.17 7.18
C SER A 187 -15.61 -21.64 8.54
N ASP A 188 -16.00 -22.91 8.62
CA ASP A 188 -16.62 -23.51 9.81
C ASP A 188 -15.62 -23.63 10.98
N SER A 189 -14.33 -23.64 10.69
CA SER A 189 -13.25 -23.68 11.69
C SER A 189 -12.68 -22.29 12.01
N GLY A 190 -13.22 -21.21 11.45
CA GLY A 190 -12.74 -19.84 11.66
C GLY A 190 -11.53 -19.46 10.78
N GLY A 191 -11.43 -20.03 9.59
CA GLY A 191 -10.41 -19.73 8.60
C GLY A 191 -10.47 -18.28 8.13
N HIS A 192 -9.30 -17.64 8.04
CA HIS A 192 -9.18 -16.22 7.73
C HIS A 192 -7.80 -15.89 7.16
N ILE A 193 -7.70 -14.74 6.49
CA ILE A 193 -6.41 -14.09 6.22
C ILE A 193 -6.16 -12.99 7.24
N ARG A 194 -4.90 -12.73 7.56
CA ARG A 194 -4.50 -11.67 8.50
C ARG A 194 -3.18 -11.03 8.06
N LEU A 195 -2.96 -9.76 8.40
CA LEU A 195 -1.64 -9.14 8.28
C LEU A 195 -0.59 -9.96 9.02
N ASP A 196 0.60 -10.11 8.43
CA ASP A 196 1.73 -10.70 9.13
C ASP A 196 2.36 -9.67 10.07
N GLY A 197 2.03 -9.75 11.36
CA GLY A 197 2.55 -8.85 12.39
C GLY A 197 4.07 -8.88 12.51
N ASN A 198 4.67 -10.05 12.27
CA ASN A 198 6.11 -10.24 12.32
C ASN A 198 6.82 -9.67 11.08
N TYR A 199 6.05 -9.16 10.12
CA TYR A 199 6.56 -8.54 8.92
C TYR A 199 6.28 -7.04 8.90
N GLY A 200 6.53 -6.35 10.01
CA GLY A 200 6.47 -4.88 10.12
C GLY A 200 5.08 -4.24 10.20
N TRP A 201 3.99 -5.00 10.01
CA TRP A 201 2.64 -4.41 10.00
C TRP A 201 2.20 -3.88 11.37
N GLU A 202 2.60 -4.55 12.47
CA GLU A 202 2.36 -4.02 13.81
C GLU A 202 3.09 -2.68 13.99
N THR A 203 4.39 -2.63 13.67
CA THR A 203 5.21 -1.41 13.75
C THR A 203 4.58 -0.27 12.96
N TYR A 204 4.21 -0.51 11.69
CA TYR A 204 3.55 0.49 10.86
C TYR A 204 2.22 0.97 11.45
N ILE A 205 1.38 0.08 11.98
CA ILE A 205 0.12 0.49 12.63
C ILE A 205 0.37 1.39 13.82
N ARG A 206 1.35 1.03 14.65
CA ARG A 206 1.74 1.79 15.83
C ARG A 206 2.34 3.15 15.45
N ASP A 207 3.13 3.22 14.40
CA ASP A 207 3.69 4.50 13.90
C ASP A 207 2.67 5.38 13.16
N HIS A 208 1.64 4.76 12.57
CA HIS A 208 0.59 5.47 11.86
C HIS A 208 -0.51 6.00 12.78
N TYR A 209 -0.91 5.23 13.80
CA TYR A 209 -2.03 5.56 14.70
C TYR A 209 -1.66 5.76 16.16
N GLY A 210 -0.52 5.23 16.60
CA GLY A 210 -0.05 5.31 17.97
C GLY A 210 0.71 6.59 18.28
N ALA A 211 1.14 6.71 19.53
CA ALA A 211 1.90 7.85 20.01
C ALA A 211 3.28 7.94 19.32
N PRO A 212 3.73 9.14 18.89
CA PRO A 212 5.12 9.32 18.50
C PRO A 212 6.05 9.14 19.71
N SER A 213 7.34 8.94 19.44
CA SER A 213 8.35 8.90 20.49
C SER A 213 8.58 10.28 21.11
N GLY A 214 9.15 10.32 22.32
CA GLY A 214 9.51 11.57 23.00
C GLY A 214 8.39 12.27 23.76
N ILE A 215 7.21 11.66 23.91
CA ILE A 215 6.14 12.18 24.77
C ILE A 215 6.32 11.65 26.20
N ASP A 216 6.50 12.57 27.15
CA ASP A 216 6.64 12.23 28.57
C ASP A 216 5.46 11.40 29.08
N GLY A 217 5.77 10.24 29.69
CA GLY A 217 4.78 9.33 30.26
C GLY A 217 3.99 8.50 29.25
N VAL A 218 4.32 8.55 27.95
CA VAL A 218 3.63 7.78 26.91
C VAL A 218 4.61 6.84 26.20
N ILE A 219 4.22 5.57 26.09
CA ILE A 219 4.99 4.56 25.36
C ILE A 219 4.86 4.84 23.85
N ALA A 220 6.00 4.92 23.15
CA ALA A 220 6.03 5.08 21.70
C ALA A 220 5.24 3.95 21.01
N GLY A 221 4.40 4.29 20.04
CA GLY A 221 3.53 3.34 19.36
C GLY A 221 2.32 2.85 20.16
N SER A 222 2.07 3.39 21.36
CA SER A 222 0.87 3.05 22.15
C SER A 222 -0.40 3.45 21.40
N LEU A 223 -1.32 2.49 21.24
CA LEU A 223 -2.65 2.71 20.65
C LEU A 223 -3.70 3.11 21.69
N GLN A 224 -3.30 3.22 22.96
CA GLN A 224 -4.21 3.49 24.08
C GLN A 224 -4.36 4.97 24.38
N SER A 225 -3.32 5.74 24.12
CA SER A 225 -3.22 7.13 24.53
C SER A 225 -4.11 8.01 23.66
N GLY A 226 -4.88 8.88 24.32
CA GLY A 226 -5.51 10.06 23.71
C GLY A 226 -4.44 11.07 23.31
N VAL A 227 -3.56 10.67 22.39
CA VAL A 227 -2.54 11.51 21.81
C VAL A 227 -3.28 12.57 21.00
N ASP A 228 -3.03 13.82 21.33
CA ASP A 228 -3.60 14.97 20.62
C ASP A 228 -3.40 14.80 19.11
N SER A 229 -4.46 15.03 18.33
CA SER A 229 -4.40 14.98 16.87
C SER A 229 -3.48 16.06 16.30
N SER A 230 -3.10 17.07 17.09
CA SER A 230 -2.12 18.10 16.73
C SER A 230 -0.68 17.57 16.63
N LEU A 231 -0.37 16.42 17.26
CA LEU A 231 0.98 15.86 17.27
C LEU A 231 1.31 15.18 15.93
N LYS A 232 2.49 15.50 15.40
CA LYS A 232 3.00 14.88 14.18
C LYS A 232 3.22 13.38 14.43
N ARG A 233 2.58 12.54 13.61
CA ARG A 233 2.75 11.09 13.64
C ARG A 233 4.11 10.69 13.06
N THR A 234 4.65 9.57 13.52
CA THR A 234 5.87 8.99 12.96
C THR A 234 5.70 8.67 11.47
N MET A 235 4.56 8.08 11.11
CA MET A 235 4.24 7.80 9.72
C MET A 235 2.83 8.31 9.39
N GLU A 236 2.73 9.50 8.82
CA GLU A 236 1.44 10.15 8.56
C GLU A 236 0.72 9.68 7.30
N TYR A 237 1.42 8.97 6.41
CA TYR A 237 0.88 8.59 5.10
C TYR A 237 0.24 7.20 5.12
N PRO A 238 -0.92 7.02 4.45
CA PRO A 238 -1.63 5.75 4.42
C PRO A 238 -1.02 4.77 3.39
N LEU A 239 0.15 4.20 3.69
CA LEU A 239 0.87 3.26 2.81
C LEU A 239 -0.01 2.10 2.33
N HIS A 240 -0.83 1.54 3.22
CA HIS A 240 -1.73 0.43 2.91
C HIS A 240 -2.74 0.78 1.80
N ILE A 241 -3.17 2.04 1.71
CA ILE A 241 -4.04 2.53 0.64
C ILE A 241 -3.27 2.64 -0.68
N VAL A 242 -2.09 3.27 -0.68
CA VAL A 242 -1.26 3.40 -1.89
C VAL A 242 -0.79 2.03 -2.42
N LEU A 243 -0.50 1.09 -1.52
CA LEU A 243 -0.25 -0.32 -1.86
C LEU A 243 -1.47 -0.95 -2.53
N SER A 244 -2.66 -0.79 -1.94
CA SER A 244 -3.90 -1.33 -2.51
C SER A 244 -4.17 -0.79 -3.92
N GLU A 245 -3.88 0.49 -4.16
CA GLU A 245 -4.02 1.14 -5.47
C GLU A 245 -2.99 0.63 -6.47
N THR A 246 -1.76 0.43 -6.03
CA THR A 246 -0.68 -0.12 -6.86
C THR A 246 -1.03 -1.54 -7.31
N LEU A 247 -1.55 -2.37 -6.40
CA LEU A 247 -2.02 -3.72 -6.72
C LEU A 247 -3.26 -3.71 -7.62
N ALA A 248 -4.22 -2.80 -7.39
CA ALA A 248 -5.37 -2.64 -8.27
C ALA A 248 -4.95 -2.25 -9.70
N ARG A 249 -3.95 -1.38 -9.86
CA ARG A 249 -3.37 -1.03 -11.16
C ARG A 249 -2.59 -2.18 -11.79
N ALA A 250 -1.90 -2.99 -10.99
CA ALA A 250 -1.23 -4.20 -11.47
C ALA A 250 -2.24 -5.23 -12.00
N HIS A 251 -3.39 -5.36 -11.33
CA HIS A 251 -4.49 -6.22 -11.77
C HIS A 251 -5.20 -5.69 -13.01
N GLY A 252 -5.31 -4.37 -13.10
CA GLY A 252 -6.07 -3.63 -14.11
C GLY A 252 -5.55 -3.78 -15.53
N HIS A 253 -5.65 -4.99 -16.08
CA HIS A 253 -5.54 -5.22 -17.50
C HIS A 253 -6.87 -4.80 -18.12
N GLY A 254 -7.06 -3.48 -18.29
CA GLY A 254 -8.02 -2.99 -19.27
C GLY A 254 -7.73 -3.70 -20.59
N GLY A 255 -8.76 -4.23 -21.25
CA GLY A 255 -8.60 -4.97 -22.51
C GLY A 255 -7.63 -4.23 -23.44
N GLN A 256 -6.63 -4.96 -23.94
CA GLN A 256 -5.57 -4.47 -24.84
C GLN A 256 -4.77 -3.24 -24.34
N GLY A 257 -3.68 -3.48 -23.61
CA GLY A 257 -2.51 -2.57 -23.56
C GLY A 257 -2.64 -1.25 -22.79
N ASN A 258 -3.82 -0.92 -22.25
CA ASN A 258 -4.05 0.30 -21.47
C ASN A 258 -3.95 0.02 -19.96
N GLU A 259 -2.71 -0.02 -19.46
CA GLU A 259 -2.43 0.01 -18.01
C GLU A 259 -3.08 1.26 -17.37
N TRP A 260 -3.85 1.10 -16.30
CA TRP A 260 -4.49 2.23 -15.61
C TRP A 260 -3.46 3.14 -14.93
N GLY A 261 -3.68 4.44 -15.02
CA GLY A 261 -2.77 5.44 -14.45
C GLY A 261 -1.42 5.53 -15.17
N LYS A 262 -1.24 4.87 -16.32
CA LYS A 262 0.01 4.86 -17.10
C LYS A 262 0.49 6.27 -17.48
N ASN A 263 -0.40 7.12 -17.99
CA ASN A 263 -0.03 8.49 -18.37
C ASN A 263 0.35 9.33 -17.15
N GLN A 264 -0.39 9.22 -16.04
CA GLN A 264 -0.03 9.90 -14.80
C GLN A 264 1.34 9.43 -14.28
N SER A 265 1.61 8.12 -14.33
CA SER A 265 2.90 7.56 -13.92
C SER A 265 4.05 8.04 -14.82
N ARG A 266 3.81 8.15 -16.14
CA ARG A 266 4.78 8.72 -17.09
C ARG A 266 5.05 10.20 -16.86
N ILE A 267 4.01 11.01 -16.70
CA ILE A 267 4.10 12.44 -16.39
C ILE A 267 4.92 12.65 -15.13
N ARG A 268 4.61 11.91 -14.05
CA ARG A 268 5.32 12.01 -12.78
C ARG A 268 6.81 11.70 -12.92
N ARG A 269 7.15 10.65 -13.66
CA ARG A 269 8.57 10.31 -13.94
C ARG A 269 9.25 11.40 -14.75
N GLU A 270 8.59 11.95 -15.76
CA GLU A 270 9.18 12.99 -16.61
C GLU A 270 9.40 14.30 -15.85
N ILE A 271 8.46 14.70 -14.98
CA ILE A 271 8.62 15.85 -14.08
C ILE A 271 9.82 15.64 -13.14
N ALA A 272 9.89 14.49 -12.46
CA ALA A 272 10.99 14.21 -11.55
C ALA A 272 12.33 14.05 -12.29
N ASP A 273 12.34 13.41 -13.46
CA ASP A 273 13.54 13.24 -14.29
C ASP A 273 14.08 14.59 -14.78
N MET A 274 13.20 15.53 -15.11
CA MET A 274 13.56 16.89 -15.51
C MET A 274 14.13 17.68 -14.33
N ALA A 275 13.53 17.61 -13.14
CA ALA A 275 14.07 18.25 -11.95
C ALA A 275 15.47 17.72 -11.60
N ILE A 276 15.64 16.40 -11.58
CA ILE A 276 16.95 15.76 -11.30
C ILE A 276 18.00 16.14 -12.34
N GLY A 277 17.60 16.31 -13.61
CA GLY A 277 18.50 16.72 -14.69
C GLY A 277 18.88 18.20 -14.67
N GLY A 278 18.11 19.04 -13.95
CA GLY A 278 18.32 20.48 -13.82
C GLY A 278 18.76 20.86 -12.41
N ASP A 279 18.02 21.76 -11.78
CA ASP A 279 18.34 22.37 -10.48
C ASP A 279 17.99 21.47 -9.26
N GLY A 280 17.65 20.21 -9.50
CA GLY A 280 17.40 19.18 -8.49
C GLY A 280 15.95 19.07 -8.03
N ASP A 281 15.32 20.19 -7.70
CA ASP A 281 14.01 20.23 -7.02
C ASP A 281 12.93 21.05 -7.74
N ARG A 282 13.23 21.62 -8.92
CA ARG A 282 12.30 22.51 -9.62
C ARG A 282 12.33 22.32 -11.13
N ILE A 283 11.21 22.66 -11.77
CA ILE A 283 11.10 22.75 -13.23
C ILE A 283 10.37 24.04 -13.63
N PRO A 284 10.58 24.59 -14.84
CA PRO A 284 9.79 25.72 -15.32
C PRO A 284 8.29 25.38 -15.39
N LEU A 285 7.43 26.37 -15.11
CA LEU A 285 5.97 26.20 -15.15
C LEU A 285 5.47 25.79 -16.54
N ASP A 286 6.04 26.38 -17.59
CA ASP A 286 5.69 26.04 -18.96
C ASP A 286 6.00 24.56 -19.25
N ASP A 287 7.16 24.07 -18.79
CA ASP A 287 7.55 22.66 -18.96
C ASP A 287 6.63 21.72 -18.18
N TYR A 288 6.20 22.09 -16.97
CA TYR A 288 5.20 21.32 -16.22
C TYR A 288 3.93 21.09 -17.06
N TYR A 289 3.35 22.15 -17.63
CA TYR A 289 2.15 22.01 -18.48
C TYR A 289 2.43 21.29 -19.80
N LEU A 290 3.59 21.52 -20.42
CA LEU A 290 4.00 20.84 -21.66
C LEU A 290 4.12 19.32 -21.46
N ILE A 291 4.64 18.87 -20.32
CA ILE A 291 4.70 17.43 -19.98
C ILE A 291 3.29 16.84 -19.94
N PHE A 292 2.32 17.50 -19.27
CA PHE A 292 0.93 17.02 -19.26
C PHE A 292 0.33 17.00 -20.67
N ALA A 293 0.57 18.02 -21.48
CA ALA A 293 0.09 18.10 -22.85
C ALA A 293 0.65 16.96 -23.72
N LYS A 294 1.96 16.66 -23.59
CA LYS A 294 2.66 15.58 -24.30
C LYS A 294 2.05 14.19 -24.04
N HIS A 295 1.47 13.97 -22.86
CA HIS A 295 0.81 12.71 -22.49
C HIS A 295 -0.73 12.76 -22.60
N SER A 296 -1.26 13.67 -23.42
CA SER A 296 -2.70 13.86 -23.68
C SER A 296 -3.53 14.10 -22.40
N ALA A 297 -2.94 14.83 -21.46
CA ALA A 297 -3.42 14.98 -20.09
C ALA A 297 -3.45 16.43 -19.61
N ALA A 298 -3.38 17.42 -20.51
CA ALA A 298 -3.36 18.85 -20.16
C ALA A 298 -4.48 19.25 -19.17
N HIS A 299 -5.67 18.69 -19.33
CA HIS A 299 -6.83 18.92 -18.44
C HIS A 299 -6.63 18.42 -16.99
N MET A 300 -5.59 17.63 -16.71
CA MET A 300 -5.26 17.13 -15.36
C MET A 300 -4.14 17.91 -14.69
N ALA A 301 -3.51 18.89 -15.36
CA ALA A 301 -2.33 19.57 -14.83
C ALA A 301 -2.63 20.32 -13.52
N ASP A 302 -3.71 21.10 -13.49
CA ASP A 302 -4.13 21.88 -12.31
C ASP A 302 -4.64 20.98 -11.18
N SER A 303 -5.42 19.94 -11.53
CA SER A 303 -5.93 19.00 -10.53
C SER A 303 -4.80 18.19 -9.90
N SER A 304 -3.76 17.83 -10.66
CA SER A 304 -2.53 17.24 -10.14
C SER A 304 -1.76 18.22 -9.25
N PHE A 305 -1.68 19.49 -9.63
CA PHE A 305 -0.97 20.52 -8.87
C PHE A 305 -1.55 20.69 -7.47
N HIS A 306 -2.88 20.73 -7.35
CA HIS A 306 -3.58 20.94 -6.09
C HIS A 306 -3.94 19.66 -5.32
N ARG A 307 -3.62 18.46 -5.84
CA ARG A 307 -4.08 17.20 -5.24
C ARG A 307 -3.60 17.00 -3.80
N SER A 308 -2.40 17.46 -3.47
CA SER A 308 -1.83 17.37 -2.11
C SER A 308 -2.70 18.03 -1.03
N VAL A 309 -3.59 18.96 -1.41
CA VAL A 309 -4.54 19.61 -0.50
C VAL A 309 -5.59 18.64 0.04
N SER A 310 -6.07 17.72 -0.80
CA SER A 310 -7.10 16.74 -0.42
C SER A 310 -6.56 15.34 -0.15
N ASP A 311 -5.37 15.03 -0.67
CA ASP A 311 -4.72 13.73 -0.54
C ASP A 311 -3.27 13.92 -0.08
N LYS A 312 -3.05 13.66 1.21
CA LYS A 312 -1.73 13.81 1.83
C LYS A 312 -0.67 12.91 1.19
N SER A 313 -1.07 11.77 0.61
CA SER A 313 -0.15 10.87 -0.09
C SER A 313 0.28 11.37 -1.47
N ALA A 314 -0.39 12.39 -2.02
CA ALA A 314 -0.01 12.98 -3.29
C ALA A 314 1.21 13.89 -3.14
N ALA A 315 1.97 14.02 -4.23
CA ALA A 315 3.08 14.96 -4.28
C ALA A 315 2.60 16.41 -4.21
N LYS A 316 3.27 17.21 -3.37
CA LYS A 316 3.07 18.66 -3.26
C LYS A 316 3.92 19.39 -4.30
N TYR A 317 3.32 20.42 -4.86
CA TYR A 317 3.96 21.36 -5.77
C TYR A 317 3.74 22.78 -5.25
N GLU A 318 4.73 23.65 -5.41
CA GLU A 318 4.64 25.06 -5.06
C GLU A 318 5.07 25.94 -6.25
N LEU A 319 4.50 27.13 -6.37
CA LEU A 319 4.92 28.10 -7.39
C LEU A 319 5.95 29.06 -6.78
N GLU A 320 7.08 29.19 -7.46
CA GLU A 320 8.15 30.12 -7.12
C GLU A 320 8.38 31.08 -8.29
N GLU A 321 8.36 32.38 -8.04
CA GLU A 321 8.67 33.37 -9.07
C GLU A 321 10.17 33.38 -9.38
N VAL A 322 10.52 33.39 -10.66
CA VAL A 322 11.91 33.60 -11.08
C VAL A 322 12.26 35.09 -10.93
N VAL A 323 13.00 35.41 -9.86
CA VAL A 323 13.37 36.78 -9.51
C VAL A 323 14.10 37.46 -10.68
N GLY A 324 13.61 38.63 -11.09
CA GLY A 324 14.23 39.44 -12.15
C GLY A 324 13.92 38.98 -13.59
N SER A 325 13.02 38.00 -13.77
CA SER A 325 12.61 37.56 -15.11
C SER A 325 11.78 38.62 -15.86
N ASN A 326 12.13 38.87 -17.13
CA ASN A 326 11.33 39.68 -18.05
C ASN A 326 11.25 39.01 -19.45
N PRO A 327 10.07 38.49 -19.88
CA PRO A 327 8.80 38.51 -19.16
C PRO A 327 8.83 37.69 -17.87
N ARG A 328 7.86 37.93 -16.98
CA ARG A 328 7.73 37.23 -15.69
C ARG A 328 7.61 35.72 -15.90
N ARG A 329 8.40 34.94 -15.17
CA ARG A 329 8.47 33.47 -15.24
C ARG A 329 8.27 32.85 -13.87
N TRP A 330 7.85 31.58 -13.88
CA TRP A 330 7.56 30.81 -12.69
C TRP A 330 8.21 29.43 -12.77
N ASN A 331 8.64 28.93 -11.64
CA ASN A 331 9.05 27.56 -11.43
C ASN A 331 8.00 26.81 -10.62
N VAL A 332 7.91 25.51 -10.88
CA VAL A 332 7.21 24.54 -10.05
C VAL A 332 8.25 23.86 -9.17
N LEU A 333 8.23 24.16 -7.87
CA LEU A 333 9.03 23.51 -6.86
C LEU A 333 8.37 22.17 -6.49
N LEU A 334 9.16 21.10 -6.52
CA LEU A 334 8.75 19.74 -6.21
C LEU A 334 9.08 19.42 -4.75
N GLU A 335 8.20 18.69 -4.06
CA GLU A 335 8.56 18.18 -2.74
C GLU A 335 9.75 17.19 -2.82
N PRO A 336 10.70 17.22 -1.85
CA PRO A 336 11.90 16.39 -1.89
C PRO A 336 11.61 14.88 -1.98
N GLU A 337 10.59 14.39 -1.29
CA GLU A 337 10.24 12.97 -1.27
C GLU A 337 9.77 12.47 -2.65
N PHE A 338 9.17 13.35 -3.45
CA PHE A 338 8.76 13.02 -4.81
C PHE A 338 9.96 12.91 -5.76
N VAL A 339 10.98 13.76 -5.59
CA VAL A 339 12.25 13.63 -6.32
C VAL A 339 12.98 12.35 -5.90
N ARG A 340 13.08 12.10 -4.58
CA ARG A 340 13.73 10.92 -4.01
C ARG A 340 13.14 9.62 -4.52
N TRP A 341 11.82 9.56 -4.72
CA TRP A 341 11.16 8.41 -5.34
C TRP A 341 11.78 8.01 -6.67
N ARG A 342 12.10 9.01 -7.50
CA ARG A 342 12.68 8.77 -8.82
C ARG A 342 14.16 8.39 -8.73
N GLU A 343 14.90 8.97 -7.79
CA GLU A 343 16.29 8.61 -7.52
C GLU A 343 16.45 7.16 -7.07
N LEU A 344 15.64 6.71 -6.10
CA LEU A 344 15.66 5.32 -5.59
C LEU A 344 15.54 4.31 -6.73
N ARG A 345 14.70 4.61 -7.70
CA ARG A 345 14.53 3.75 -8.87
C ARG A 345 15.75 3.76 -9.79
N ARG A 346 16.36 4.92 -10.03
CA ARG A 346 17.58 5.04 -10.85
C ARG A 346 18.78 4.36 -10.18
N GLU A 347 18.90 4.46 -8.86
CA GLU A 347 19.95 3.79 -8.06
C GLU A 347 19.90 2.26 -8.22
N ARG A 348 18.71 1.69 -8.41
CA ARG A 348 18.51 0.24 -8.57
C ARG A 348 18.58 -0.25 -10.02
N GLU A 349 18.42 0.65 -10.99
CA GLU A 349 18.58 0.37 -12.43
C GLU A 349 20.06 0.44 -12.86
N ARG A 350 20.94 1.00 -12.03
CA ARG A 350 22.41 1.02 -12.19
C ARG A 350 23.04 -0.21 -11.55
#